data_AF-A0A6G2RZS4-F1
#
_entry.id   AF-A0A6G2RZS4-F1
#
_cell.length_a   1.000
_cell.length_b   1.000
_cell.length_c   1.000
_cell.angle_alpha   90.00
_cell.angle_beta   90.00
_cell.angle_gamma   90.00
#
_symmetry.space_group_name_H-M   'P 1'
#
loop_
_entity.id
_entity.type
_entity.pdbx_description
1 polymer ?
#
loop_
_entity_poly.entity_id
_entity_poly.type
_entity_poly.pdbx_seq_one_letter_code
_entity_poly.pdbx_strand_id
1 'polypeptide(L)'
;MGSRLEESSSQDFGGVVVRPVPTHVVGVSPVFTDPLWRVSVRLNPAEVDLLRTEPLRRLHFVAHGGASTLSTLQSYSRLEHTLGVFALVAHFLPDDELLRVAALLHDIGHLPMSHTLEGVSGLDHHAIGLQLLRTDHVLPVLEKHGFSAEAVTAALAPQPPSPLTNRSGLLNLDHLDSYVRSGRAAGRLGVDPVVMLGRLGLTEAAVSADRETAASLVDLICAEARLHTSWDNVGPVSAVRRLACRLLDNTNLAPERLARMADAQLWSAFDSCTATRRESAMIRYELHRLRVVTGHAPSGGRPGWDFSLRKIYSSAPLVEGRRIDRSAPELAAELGRLKALPTAFHVWWS
;
A
#
# COMPACT_ATOMS: atom_id res chain seq x y z
N MET A 1 16.98 68.79 2.12
CA MET A 1 17.23 67.55 1.36
C MET A 1 17.25 66.41 2.38
N GLY A 2 16.33 65.44 2.26
CA GLY A 2 16.05 64.38 3.25
C GLY A 2 15.14 64.86 4.40
N SER A 3 14.17 64.11 4.92
CA SER A 3 13.81 62.70 4.77
C SER A 3 12.41 62.46 5.36
N ARG A 4 11.76 61.41 4.85
CA ARG A 4 10.51 60.74 5.25
C ARG A 4 10.28 60.61 6.77
N LEU A 5 9.01 60.74 7.16
CA LEU A 5 8.41 59.94 8.23
C LEU A 5 7.25 59.15 7.60
N GLU A 6 7.47 57.86 7.39
CA GLU A 6 6.46 56.86 7.06
C GLU A 6 5.73 56.49 8.36
N GLU A 7 4.41 56.67 8.38
CA GLU A 7 3.56 56.12 9.43
C GLU A 7 3.36 54.62 9.20
N SER A 8 3.96 53.87 10.12
CA SER A 8 3.57 52.56 10.65
C SER A 8 2.08 52.21 10.48
N SER A 9 1.79 51.10 9.80
CA SER A 9 0.80 50.13 10.32
C SER A 9 1.06 48.72 9.76
N SER A 10 1.99 47.98 10.35
CA SER A 10 1.95 46.51 10.31
C SER A 10 1.31 46.03 11.60
N GLN A 11 0.03 45.64 11.51
CA GLN A 11 -0.69 44.96 12.58
C GLN A 11 0.00 43.61 12.85
N ASP A 12 0.72 43.54 13.96
CA ASP A 12 1.30 42.32 14.50
C ASP A 12 0.18 41.52 15.16
N PHE A 13 -0.39 40.55 14.45
CA PHE A 13 -1.34 39.60 15.04
C PHE A 13 -0.55 38.65 15.95
N GLY A 14 -0.42 39.03 17.22
CA GLY A 14 0.15 38.23 18.31
C GLY A 14 -0.62 36.94 18.59
N GLY A 15 -0.64 36.03 17.60
CA GLY A 15 -1.23 34.71 17.70
C GLY A 15 -0.22 33.72 18.29
N VAL A 16 -0.66 32.95 19.28
CA VAL A 16 0.09 31.77 19.74
C VAL A 16 0.15 30.79 18.58
N VAL A 17 1.36 30.55 18.04
CA VAL A 17 1.58 29.53 17.01
C VAL A 17 1.24 28.17 17.61
N VAL A 18 0.11 27.60 17.17
CA VAL A 18 -0.29 26.25 17.55
C VAL A 18 0.77 25.28 17.01
N ARG A 19 1.54 24.69 17.91
CA ARG A 19 2.58 23.72 17.53
C ARG A 19 1.91 22.38 17.20
N PRO A 20 2.23 21.75 16.06
CA PRO A 20 1.72 20.43 15.75
C PRO A 20 2.23 19.41 16.77
N VAL A 21 1.36 18.47 17.14
CA VAL A 21 1.77 17.27 17.90
C VAL A 21 2.62 16.39 16.97
N PRO A 22 3.68 15.73 17.47
CA PRO A 22 4.62 15.04 16.63
C PRO A 22 4.12 13.73 16.03
N THR A 23 3.20 13.81 15.07
CA THR A 23 2.76 12.69 14.22
C THR A 23 3.50 12.65 12.88
N HIS A 24 4.02 13.81 12.44
CA HIS A 24 4.95 14.05 11.31
C HIS A 24 4.71 13.39 9.96
N VAL A 25 3.50 12.92 9.73
CA VAL A 25 3.02 12.48 8.41
C VAL A 25 3.06 13.60 7.34
N VAL A 26 3.15 14.87 7.76
CA VAL A 26 3.22 16.07 6.89
C VAL A 26 4.63 16.69 6.79
N GLY A 27 5.66 16.05 7.36
CA GLY A 27 7.04 16.56 7.30
C GLY A 27 7.28 17.89 8.02
N VAL A 28 6.56 18.20 9.11
CA VAL A 28 6.71 19.49 9.83
C VAL A 28 7.78 19.47 10.93
N SER A 29 8.17 18.31 11.46
CA SER A 29 9.29 18.18 12.41
C SER A 29 10.32 17.23 11.85
N PRO A 30 11.54 17.32 12.37
CA PRO A 30 12.63 16.43 12.02
C PRO A 30 12.47 14.98 12.51
N VAL A 31 11.42 14.59 13.25
CA VAL A 31 11.31 13.21 13.78
C VAL A 31 9.96 12.62 13.41
N PHE A 32 9.93 11.39 12.92
CA PHE A 32 8.73 10.59 12.69
C PHE A 32 8.78 9.33 13.57
N THR A 33 7.65 8.82 14.03
CA THR A 33 7.58 7.52 14.71
C THR A 33 6.45 6.72 14.11
N ASP A 34 6.78 5.57 13.51
CA ASP A 34 5.76 4.66 13.00
C ASP A 34 5.02 3.99 14.16
N PRO A 35 3.68 4.01 14.20
CA PRO A 35 2.92 3.49 15.33
C PRO A 35 2.88 1.95 15.41
N LEU A 36 3.18 1.24 14.32
CA LEU A 36 3.21 -0.23 14.30
C LEU A 36 4.53 -0.73 14.89
N TRP A 37 5.65 -0.32 14.30
CA TRP A 37 7.00 -0.73 14.62
C TRP A 37 7.62 0.05 15.79
N ARG A 38 7.03 1.19 16.18
CA ARG A 38 7.55 2.12 17.19
C ARG A 38 9.02 2.53 16.94
N VAL A 39 9.43 2.55 15.68
CA VAL A 39 10.74 3.04 15.25
C VAL A 39 10.67 4.56 15.11
N SER A 40 11.56 5.26 15.81
CA SER A 40 11.73 6.71 15.70
C SER A 40 12.81 7.02 14.66
N VAL A 41 12.43 7.77 13.63
CA VAL A 41 13.30 8.12 12.50
C VAL A 41 13.50 9.62 12.49
N ARG A 42 14.76 10.06 12.47
CA ARG A 42 15.09 11.45 12.15
C ARG A 42 15.01 11.62 10.63
N LEU A 43 14.17 12.54 10.19
CA LEU A 43 13.98 12.86 8.77
C LEU A 43 15.12 13.75 8.28
N ASN A 44 15.71 13.39 7.14
CA ASN A 44 16.61 14.28 6.42
C ASN A 44 15.81 15.32 5.60
N PRO A 45 16.46 16.38 5.06
CA PRO A 45 15.76 17.41 4.30
C PRO A 45 15.02 16.90 3.06
N ALA A 46 15.54 15.86 2.39
CA ALA A 46 14.91 15.26 1.23
C ALA A 46 13.59 14.58 1.61
N GLU A 47 13.58 13.78 2.67
CA GLU A 47 12.41 13.09 3.20
C GLU A 47 11.33 14.06 3.66
N VAL A 48 11.71 15.16 4.31
CA VAL A 48 10.79 16.23 4.71
C VAL A 48 10.09 16.84 3.49
N ASP A 49 10.85 17.19 2.46
CA ASP A 49 10.29 17.82 1.25
C ASP A 49 9.43 16.83 0.46
N LEU A 50 9.86 15.56 0.33
CA LEU A 50 9.10 14.51 -0.34
C LEU A 50 7.75 14.26 0.33
N LEU A 51 7.71 14.23 1.66
CA LEU A 51 6.47 14.07 2.44
C LEU A 51 5.45 15.18 2.18
N ARG A 52 5.84 16.30 1.58
CA ARG A 52 4.95 17.42 1.24
C ARG A 52 4.50 17.41 -0.22
N THR A 53 5.04 16.50 -1.05
CA THR A 53 4.64 16.37 -2.46
C THR A 53 3.24 15.80 -2.60
N GLU A 54 2.50 16.24 -3.62
CA GLU A 54 1.14 15.76 -3.87
C GLU A 54 1.08 14.23 -4.02
N PRO A 55 1.93 13.56 -4.82
CA PRO A 55 1.78 12.12 -5.04
C PRO A 55 1.93 11.30 -3.76
N LEU A 56 2.86 11.69 -2.88
CA LEU A 56 3.06 11.02 -1.59
C LEU A 56 1.94 11.36 -0.60
N ARG A 57 1.53 12.63 -0.50
CA ARG A 57 0.41 13.05 0.37
C ARG A 57 -0.91 12.41 -0.02
N ARG A 58 -1.15 12.18 -1.32
CA ARG A 58 -2.34 11.52 -1.84
C ARG A 58 -2.55 10.13 -1.22
N LEU A 59 -1.47 9.39 -0.92
CA LEU A 59 -1.55 8.05 -0.32
C LEU A 59 -2.24 8.02 1.05
N HIS A 60 -2.39 9.17 1.71
CA HIS A 60 -3.19 9.27 2.93
C HIS A 60 -4.68 8.98 2.69
N PHE A 61 -5.14 9.21 1.46
CA PHE A 61 -6.53 9.09 1.05
C PHE A 61 -6.79 7.87 0.16
N VAL A 62 -5.87 6.90 0.18
CA VAL A 62 -5.96 5.62 -0.54
C VAL A 62 -5.82 4.50 0.48
N ALA A 63 -6.86 3.70 0.65
CA ALA A 63 -6.87 2.58 1.59
C ALA A 63 -6.00 1.43 1.08
N HIS A 64 -5.10 0.90 1.93
CA HIS A 64 -4.16 -0.18 1.57
C HIS A 64 -4.88 -1.48 1.17
N GLY A 65 -5.87 -1.90 1.97
CA GLY A 65 -6.69 -3.08 1.69
C GLY A 65 -7.57 -2.95 0.43
N GLY A 66 -7.65 -1.76 -0.15
CA GLY A 66 -8.50 -1.51 -1.32
C GLY A 66 -9.97 -1.76 -1.01
N ALA A 67 -10.68 -2.45 -1.90
CA ALA A 67 -12.10 -2.72 -1.67
C ALA A 67 -12.39 -3.73 -0.54
N SER A 68 -11.41 -4.50 -0.06
CA SER A 68 -11.60 -5.37 1.12
C SER A 68 -11.96 -4.57 2.38
N THR A 69 -11.68 -3.26 2.40
CA THR A 69 -12.07 -2.36 3.50
C THR A 69 -13.59 -2.21 3.66
N LEU A 70 -14.38 -2.60 2.66
CA LEU A 70 -15.84 -2.57 2.72
C LEU A 70 -16.42 -3.72 3.56
N SER A 71 -15.68 -4.81 3.71
CA SER A 71 -16.07 -6.03 4.45
C SER A 71 -15.21 -6.27 5.69
N THR A 72 -14.06 -5.59 5.82
CA THR A 72 -13.05 -5.83 6.87
C THR A 72 -12.67 -4.56 7.60
N LEU A 73 -11.87 -4.70 8.66
CA LEU A 73 -11.29 -3.59 9.43
C LEU A 73 -9.89 -3.15 8.91
N GLN A 74 -9.50 -3.52 7.68
CA GLN A 74 -8.21 -3.13 7.09
C GLN A 74 -8.17 -1.67 6.61
N SER A 75 -8.57 -0.72 7.46
CA SER A 75 -8.84 0.68 7.09
C SER A 75 -7.61 1.60 7.02
N TYR A 76 -6.39 1.09 7.18
CA TYR A 76 -5.18 1.90 7.14
C TYR A 76 -4.85 2.35 5.71
N SER A 77 -4.22 3.52 5.58
CA SER A 77 -3.89 4.11 4.29
C SER A 77 -2.57 3.56 3.72
N ARG A 78 -2.36 3.74 2.42
CA ARG A 78 -1.06 3.49 1.79
C ARG A 78 0.04 4.36 2.37
N LEU A 79 -0.27 5.60 2.78
CA LEU A 79 0.73 6.42 3.48
C LEU A 79 1.21 5.77 4.79
N GLU A 80 0.34 5.15 5.57
CA GLU A 80 0.74 4.45 6.81
C GLU A 80 1.66 3.27 6.50
N HIS A 81 1.35 2.51 5.45
CA HIS A 81 2.22 1.44 4.96
C HIS A 81 3.57 1.97 4.45
N THR A 82 3.56 2.98 3.58
CA THR A 82 4.76 3.65 3.06
C THR A 82 5.69 4.14 4.17
N LEU A 83 5.12 4.78 5.19
CA LEU A 83 5.88 5.25 6.35
C LEU A 83 6.42 4.12 7.22
N GLY A 84 5.69 3.00 7.34
CA GLY A 84 6.16 1.79 8.00
C GLY A 84 7.35 1.14 7.29
N VAL A 85 7.26 0.99 5.96
CA VAL A 85 8.36 0.48 5.12
C VAL A 85 9.57 1.41 5.20
N PHE A 86 9.35 2.74 5.12
CA PHE A 86 10.41 3.72 5.34
C PHE A 86 11.06 3.58 6.72
N ALA A 87 10.29 3.37 7.78
CA ALA A 87 10.82 3.15 9.13
C ALA A 87 11.63 1.85 9.24
N LEU A 88 11.20 0.78 8.58
CA LEU A 88 11.97 -0.47 8.51
C LEU A 88 13.29 -0.29 7.76
N VAL A 89 13.28 0.40 6.62
CA VAL A 89 14.50 0.73 5.87
C VAL A 89 15.43 1.59 6.72
N ALA A 90 14.91 2.63 7.39
CA ALA A 90 15.66 3.46 8.32
C ALA A 90 16.23 2.69 9.52
N HIS A 91 15.57 1.62 9.96
CA HIS A 91 16.02 0.77 11.06
C HIS A 91 17.17 -0.15 10.63
N PHE A 92 17.03 -0.85 9.51
CA PHE A 92 18.01 -1.84 9.06
C PHE A 92 19.18 -1.22 8.28
N LEU A 93 18.94 -0.12 7.57
CA LEU A 93 19.86 0.51 6.63
C LEU A 93 19.84 2.04 6.85
N PRO A 94 20.22 2.52 8.04
CA PRO A 94 20.07 3.93 8.43
C PRO A 94 20.81 4.90 7.51
N ASP A 95 21.95 4.46 6.96
CA ASP A 95 22.85 5.28 6.12
C ASP A 95 22.55 5.18 4.61
N ASP A 96 21.59 4.35 4.20
CA ASP A 96 21.19 4.20 2.79
C ASP A 96 20.13 5.23 2.40
N GLU A 97 20.56 6.47 2.17
CA GLU A 97 19.66 7.58 1.84
C GLU A 97 18.83 7.32 0.57
N LEU A 98 19.44 6.68 -0.45
CA LEU A 98 18.75 6.37 -1.71
C LEU A 98 17.61 5.38 -1.47
N LEU A 99 17.85 4.30 -0.71
CA LEU A 99 16.82 3.31 -0.43
C LEU A 99 15.73 3.87 0.48
N ARG A 100 16.07 4.79 1.40
CA ARG A 100 15.10 5.53 2.21
C ARG A 100 14.18 6.41 1.36
N VAL A 101 14.75 7.15 0.40
CA VAL A 101 13.98 7.93 -0.59
C VAL A 101 13.10 7.00 -1.44
N ALA A 102 13.65 5.89 -1.92
CA ALA A 102 12.91 4.89 -2.68
C ALA A 102 11.74 4.31 -1.84
N ALA A 103 11.97 4.01 -0.56
CA ALA A 103 10.94 3.51 0.34
C ALA A 103 9.78 4.50 0.53
N LEU A 104 10.03 5.82 0.59
CA LEU A 104 8.96 6.81 0.60
C LEU A 104 8.18 6.90 -0.72
N LEU A 105 8.80 6.52 -1.83
CA LEU A 105 8.24 6.71 -3.16
C LEU A 105 7.68 5.42 -3.80
N HIS A 106 7.90 4.25 -3.21
CA HIS A 106 7.56 2.96 -3.82
C HIS A 106 6.07 2.83 -4.18
N ASP A 107 5.21 3.49 -3.40
CA ASP A 107 3.76 3.32 -3.45
C ASP A 107 3.00 4.48 -4.12
N ILE A 108 3.68 5.54 -4.57
CA ILE A 108 3.03 6.78 -5.10
C ILE A 108 2.18 6.56 -6.35
N GLY A 109 2.42 5.43 -7.04
CA GLY A 109 1.69 5.02 -8.24
C GLY A 109 0.37 4.30 -7.98
N HIS A 110 0.06 3.95 -6.72
CA HIS A 110 -1.14 3.17 -6.44
C HIS A 110 -2.45 3.88 -6.77
N LEU A 111 -3.34 3.11 -7.40
CA LEU A 111 -4.69 3.48 -7.82
C LEU A 111 -5.60 3.71 -6.61
N PRO A 112 -6.73 4.45 -6.76
CA PRO A 112 -7.77 4.43 -5.73
C PRO A 112 -8.25 2.99 -5.52
N MET A 113 -8.52 2.64 -4.28
CA MET A 113 -8.78 1.26 -3.84
C MET A 113 -7.62 0.30 -4.16
N SER A 114 -6.37 0.78 -4.18
CA SER A 114 -5.19 -0.09 -4.20
C SER A 114 -5.14 -1.01 -5.43
N HIS A 115 -4.84 -2.29 -5.25
CA HIS A 115 -4.78 -3.27 -6.35
C HIS A 115 -6.16 -3.60 -6.97
N THR A 116 -7.27 -3.10 -6.41
CA THR A 116 -8.62 -3.42 -6.90
C THR A 116 -8.79 -3.13 -8.39
N LEU A 117 -8.22 -2.01 -8.84
CA LEU A 117 -8.35 -1.51 -10.21
C LEU A 117 -7.17 -1.88 -11.10
N GLU A 118 -6.23 -2.69 -10.61
CA GLU A 118 -5.02 -3.09 -11.34
C GLU A 118 -5.39 -3.72 -12.71
N GLY A 119 -4.81 -3.22 -13.79
CA GLY A 119 -5.06 -3.58 -15.19
C GLY A 119 -6.48 -3.36 -15.72
N VAL A 120 -7.36 -2.63 -15.01
CA VAL A 120 -8.53 -2.02 -15.67
C VAL A 120 -7.99 -1.04 -16.71
N SER A 121 -8.40 -1.16 -17.97
CA SER A 121 -7.92 -0.30 -19.07
C SER A 121 -6.40 -0.13 -19.16
N GLY A 122 -5.64 -1.18 -18.83
CA GLY A 122 -4.17 -1.16 -18.88
C GLY A 122 -3.47 -0.43 -17.73
N LEU A 123 -4.19 0.00 -16.69
CA LEU A 123 -3.61 0.66 -15.52
C LEU A 123 -2.61 -0.25 -14.79
N ASP A 124 -1.42 0.28 -14.49
CA ASP A 124 -0.36 -0.43 -13.77
C ASP A 124 0.27 0.55 -12.77
N HIS A 125 0.11 0.27 -11.48
CA HIS A 125 0.61 1.15 -10.42
C HIS A 125 2.14 1.30 -10.44
N HIS A 126 2.90 0.27 -10.85
CA HIS A 126 4.36 0.39 -10.95
C HIS A 126 4.73 1.36 -12.07
N ALA A 127 4.13 1.21 -13.25
CA ALA A 127 4.39 2.10 -14.39
C ALA A 127 4.01 3.55 -14.06
N ILE A 128 2.86 3.76 -13.40
CA ILE A 128 2.41 5.07 -12.95
C ILE A 128 3.39 5.66 -11.93
N GLY A 129 3.86 4.86 -10.97
CA GLY A 129 4.86 5.27 -9.98
C GLY A 129 6.13 5.82 -10.63
N LEU A 130 6.68 5.10 -11.61
CA LEU A 130 7.88 5.52 -12.35
C LEU A 130 7.66 6.79 -13.20
N GLN A 131 6.45 7.01 -13.70
CA GLN A 131 6.10 8.25 -14.39
C GLN A 131 6.05 9.43 -13.41
N LEU A 132 5.50 9.22 -12.21
CA LEU A 132 5.37 10.27 -11.19
C LEU A 132 6.71 10.79 -10.69
N LEU A 133 7.76 9.96 -10.67
CA LEU A 133 9.12 10.39 -10.35
C LEU A 133 9.62 11.52 -11.25
N ARG A 134 9.09 11.64 -12.47
CA ARG A 134 9.48 12.62 -13.48
C ARG A 134 8.54 13.82 -13.58
N THR A 135 7.58 13.94 -12.68
CA THR A 135 6.62 15.05 -12.66
C THR A 135 7.18 16.24 -11.88
N ASP A 136 6.62 17.44 -12.15
CA ASP A 136 6.98 18.69 -11.48
C ASP A 136 6.74 18.69 -9.96
N HIS A 137 6.03 17.69 -9.43
CA HIS A 137 5.84 17.51 -8.00
C HIS A 137 7.02 16.82 -7.31
N VAL A 138 7.71 15.89 -7.99
CA VAL A 138 8.70 14.99 -7.37
C VAL A 138 10.11 15.27 -7.90
N LEU A 139 10.26 15.42 -9.22
CA LEU A 139 11.57 15.59 -9.84
C LEU A 139 12.36 16.78 -9.28
N PRO A 140 11.76 17.99 -9.12
CA PRO A 140 12.50 19.13 -8.55
C PRO A 140 12.97 18.89 -7.11
N VAL A 141 12.23 18.09 -6.33
CA VAL A 141 12.62 17.73 -4.96
C VAL A 141 13.79 16.75 -4.98
N LEU A 142 13.76 15.73 -5.85
CA LEU A 142 14.87 14.79 -6.01
C LEU A 142 16.16 15.53 -6.42
N GLU A 143 16.08 16.36 -7.46
CA GLU A 143 17.23 17.11 -7.99
C GLU A 143 17.80 18.10 -6.96
N LYS A 144 16.93 18.81 -6.22
CA LYS A 144 17.33 19.71 -5.13
C LYS A 144 18.21 19.03 -4.09
N HIS A 145 17.96 17.75 -3.81
CA HIS A 145 18.68 16.96 -2.81
C HIS A 145 19.70 15.99 -3.41
N GLY A 146 20.03 16.13 -4.70
CA GLY A 146 21.10 15.37 -5.35
C GLY A 146 20.73 13.94 -5.78
N PHE A 147 19.45 13.58 -5.80
CA PHE A 147 18.97 12.28 -6.30
C PHE A 147 18.54 12.41 -7.77
N SER A 148 18.92 11.43 -8.61
CA SER A 148 18.34 11.29 -9.94
C SER A 148 17.12 10.38 -9.94
N ALA A 149 16.13 10.68 -10.79
CA ALA A 149 14.96 9.81 -10.96
C ALA A 149 15.35 8.39 -11.42
N GLU A 150 16.44 8.26 -12.17
CA GLU A 150 17.00 7.00 -12.65
C GLU A 150 17.54 6.15 -11.48
N ALA A 151 18.25 6.75 -10.53
CA ALA A 151 18.75 6.05 -9.36
C ALA A 151 17.59 5.54 -8.48
N VAL A 152 16.56 6.37 -8.27
CA VAL A 152 15.35 5.96 -7.53
C VAL A 152 14.60 4.86 -8.30
N THR A 153 14.48 4.98 -9.62
CA THR A 153 13.89 3.94 -10.48
C THR A 153 14.64 2.61 -10.34
N ALA A 154 15.97 2.64 -10.33
CA ALA A 154 16.79 1.45 -10.16
C ALA A 154 16.62 0.83 -8.76
N ALA A 155 16.51 1.64 -7.70
CA ALA A 155 16.26 1.17 -6.34
C ALA A 155 14.86 0.54 -6.16
N LEU A 156 13.87 1.00 -6.93
CA LEU A 156 12.51 0.45 -6.99
C LEU A 156 12.39 -0.74 -7.96
N ALA A 157 13.42 -1.02 -8.76
CA ALA A 157 13.39 -2.13 -9.68
C ALA A 157 13.48 -3.45 -8.90
N PRO A 158 12.74 -4.49 -9.31
CA PRO A 158 12.77 -5.79 -8.64
C PRO A 158 14.09 -6.57 -8.86
N GLN A 159 14.96 -6.04 -9.73
CA GLN A 159 16.26 -6.60 -10.07
C GLN A 159 17.29 -5.46 -10.24
N PRO A 160 18.49 -5.55 -9.64
CA PRO A 160 18.92 -6.62 -8.72
C PRO A 160 18.07 -6.64 -7.43
N PRO A 161 18.02 -7.76 -6.68
CA PRO A 161 17.23 -7.85 -5.46
C PRO A 161 17.69 -6.81 -4.43
N SER A 162 16.75 -6.11 -3.80
CA SER A 162 17.00 -5.24 -2.66
C SER A 162 16.14 -5.64 -1.46
N PRO A 163 16.52 -5.23 -0.23
CA PRO A 163 15.67 -5.40 0.94
C PRO A 163 14.29 -4.75 0.80
N LEU A 164 14.14 -3.71 -0.04
CA LEU A 164 12.87 -3.05 -0.31
C LEU A 164 12.00 -3.90 -1.26
N THR A 165 12.57 -4.36 -2.38
CA THR A 165 11.85 -5.07 -3.43
C THR A 165 12.70 -6.18 -4.05
N ASN A 166 12.10 -7.33 -4.35
CA ASN A 166 12.79 -8.42 -5.02
C ASN A 166 11.81 -9.36 -5.74
N ARG A 167 12.34 -10.13 -6.71
CA ARG A 167 11.63 -11.23 -7.40
C ARG A 167 12.10 -12.63 -6.98
N SER A 168 12.82 -12.75 -5.86
CA SER A 168 13.39 -14.03 -5.40
C SER A 168 12.36 -14.94 -4.71
N GLY A 169 11.16 -14.42 -4.46
CA GLY A 169 10.13 -15.11 -3.65
C GLY A 169 10.47 -15.10 -2.15
N LEU A 170 11.47 -14.34 -1.75
CA LEU A 170 11.81 -14.11 -0.34
C LEU A 170 11.07 -12.87 0.18
N LEU A 171 10.91 -12.81 1.50
CA LEU A 171 10.26 -11.70 2.18
C LEU A 171 11.16 -10.45 2.13
N ASN A 172 10.63 -9.37 1.56
CA ASN A 172 11.23 -8.04 1.56
C ASN A 172 10.52 -7.15 2.61
N LEU A 173 11.02 -5.93 2.82
CA LEU A 173 10.51 -5.00 3.82
C LEU A 173 9.11 -4.44 3.48
N ASP A 174 8.80 -4.27 2.20
CA ASP A 174 7.45 -3.93 1.71
C ASP A 174 6.43 -4.98 2.18
N HIS A 175 6.63 -6.23 1.76
CA HIS A 175 5.76 -7.33 2.14
C HIS A 175 5.74 -7.57 3.65
N LEU A 176 6.87 -7.40 4.36
CA LEU A 176 6.92 -7.52 5.82
C LEU A 176 5.96 -6.53 6.50
N ASP A 177 6.04 -5.24 6.16
CA ASP A 177 5.12 -4.24 6.71
C ASP A 177 3.67 -4.60 6.36
N SER A 178 3.41 -4.93 5.10
CA SER A 178 2.06 -5.28 4.64
C SER A 178 1.46 -6.43 5.45
N TYR A 179 2.17 -7.56 5.63
CA TYR A 179 1.65 -8.70 6.38
C TYR A 179 1.47 -8.40 7.87
N VAL A 180 2.40 -7.70 8.51
CA VAL A 180 2.31 -7.40 9.95
C VAL A 180 1.24 -6.34 10.23
N ARG A 181 1.10 -5.35 9.35
CA ARG A 181 0.07 -4.31 9.44
C ARG A 181 -1.33 -4.87 9.18
N SER A 182 -1.49 -5.71 8.15
CA SER A 182 -2.72 -6.48 7.92
C SER A 182 -3.04 -7.37 9.12
N GLY A 183 -2.03 -8.05 9.66
CA GLY A 183 -2.15 -8.87 10.87
C GLY A 183 -2.67 -8.08 12.08
N ARG A 184 -2.14 -6.87 12.30
CA ARG A 184 -2.60 -5.98 13.38
C ARG A 184 -4.06 -5.57 13.17
N ALA A 185 -4.40 -5.09 11.99
CA ALA A 185 -5.76 -4.64 11.67
C ALA A 185 -6.79 -5.77 11.78
N ALA A 186 -6.39 -7.00 11.47
CA ALA A 186 -7.22 -8.19 11.59
C ALA A 186 -7.23 -8.82 13.00
N GLY A 187 -6.49 -8.27 13.97
CA GLY A 187 -6.38 -8.84 15.32
C GLY A 187 -5.67 -10.20 15.37
N ARG A 188 -4.75 -10.47 14.43
CA ARG A 188 -4.06 -11.76 14.25
C ARG A 188 -2.62 -11.79 14.76
N LEU A 189 -2.12 -10.69 15.35
CA LEU A 189 -0.78 -10.67 15.92
C LEU A 189 -0.75 -11.40 17.26
N GLY A 190 0.00 -12.50 17.32
CA GLY A 190 0.32 -13.18 18.59
C GLY A 190 1.50 -12.57 19.34
N VAL A 191 2.32 -11.75 18.66
CA VAL A 191 3.52 -11.11 19.20
C VAL A 191 3.47 -9.61 18.90
N ASP A 192 3.90 -8.79 19.86
CA ASP A 192 4.04 -7.35 19.66
C ASP A 192 5.06 -7.06 18.53
N PRO A 193 4.73 -6.21 17.53
CA PRO A 193 5.63 -5.90 16.43
C PRO A 193 7.02 -5.41 16.83
N VAL A 194 7.20 -4.76 17.98
CA VAL A 194 8.53 -4.36 18.48
C VAL A 194 9.35 -5.56 18.93
N VAL A 195 8.71 -6.50 19.62
CA VAL A 195 9.37 -7.76 20.02
C VAL A 195 9.72 -8.57 18.79
N MET A 196 8.81 -8.63 17.80
CA MET A 196 9.07 -9.24 16.51
C MET A 196 10.27 -8.59 15.82
N LEU A 197 10.29 -7.26 15.68
CA LEU A 197 11.37 -6.52 15.02
C LEU A 197 12.75 -6.80 15.64
N GLY A 198 12.84 -6.90 16.98
CA GLY A 198 14.08 -7.25 17.67
C GLY A 198 14.64 -8.64 17.38
N ARG A 199 13.85 -9.50 16.71
CA ARG A 199 14.23 -10.87 16.28
C ARG A 199 14.40 -11.00 14.76
N LEU A 200 14.25 -9.89 14.03
CA LEU A 200 14.45 -9.85 12.59
C LEU A 200 15.85 -9.33 12.26
N GLY A 201 16.37 -9.79 11.12
CA GLY A 201 17.57 -9.26 10.50
C GLY A 201 17.44 -9.25 8.99
N LEU A 202 18.43 -8.69 8.31
CA LEU A 202 18.58 -8.81 6.86
C LEU A 202 19.72 -9.78 6.54
N THR A 203 19.48 -10.68 5.59
CA THR A 203 20.53 -11.50 4.98
C THR A 203 20.44 -11.28 3.47
N GLU A 204 21.49 -10.71 2.90
CA GLU A 204 21.48 -10.18 1.53
C GLU A 204 20.32 -9.19 1.33
N ALA A 205 19.35 -9.53 0.49
CA ALA A 205 18.20 -8.70 0.13
C ALA A 205 16.87 -9.17 0.77
N ALA A 206 16.92 -10.01 1.80
CA ALA A 206 15.73 -10.64 2.38
C ALA A 206 15.70 -10.58 3.90
N VAL A 207 14.48 -10.55 4.45
CA VAL A 207 14.21 -10.64 5.88
C VAL A 207 14.53 -12.05 6.38
N SER A 208 15.36 -12.13 7.42
CA SER A 208 15.67 -13.34 8.16
C SER A 208 15.11 -13.23 9.58
N ALA A 209 14.64 -14.36 10.11
CA ALA A 209 14.10 -14.44 11.46
C ALA A 209 14.58 -15.71 12.18
N ASP A 210 14.45 -15.75 13.50
CA ASP A 210 14.49 -17.02 14.24
C ASP A 210 13.29 -17.92 13.87
N ARG A 211 13.33 -19.19 14.27
CA ARG A 211 12.29 -20.17 13.90
C ARG A 211 10.89 -19.77 14.38
N GLU A 212 10.77 -19.27 15.61
CA GLU A 212 9.47 -18.91 16.21
C GLU A 212 8.84 -17.72 15.48
N THR A 213 9.64 -16.70 15.20
CA THR A 213 9.23 -15.48 14.49
C THR A 213 8.93 -15.81 13.03
N ALA A 214 9.71 -16.69 12.39
CA ALA A 214 9.42 -17.16 11.04
C ALA A 214 8.07 -17.90 10.97
N ALA A 215 7.74 -18.74 11.95
CA ALA A 215 6.44 -19.40 12.03
C ALA A 215 5.31 -18.37 12.14
N SER A 216 5.46 -17.38 13.01
CA SER A 216 4.48 -16.27 13.15
C SER A 216 4.29 -15.49 11.84
N LEU A 217 5.37 -15.22 11.11
CA LEU A 217 5.28 -14.55 9.79
C LEU A 217 4.60 -15.42 8.74
N VAL A 218 4.88 -16.74 8.73
CA VAL A 218 4.20 -17.70 7.84
C VAL A 218 2.70 -17.76 8.12
N ASP A 219 2.29 -17.75 9.39
CA ASP A 219 0.88 -17.68 9.76
C ASP A 219 0.20 -16.43 9.20
N LEU A 220 0.85 -15.27 9.28
CA LEU A 220 0.35 -14.02 8.71
C LEU A 220 0.25 -14.08 7.18
N ILE A 221 1.27 -14.60 6.51
CA ILE A 221 1.27 -14.80 5.05
C ILE A 221 0.11 -15.72 4.62
N CYS A 222 -0.07 -16.83 5.33
CA CYS A 222 -1.16 -17.76 5.07
C CYS A 222 -2.54 -17.14 5.33
N ALA A 223 -2.68 -16.35 6.40
CA ALA A 223 -3.91 -15.64 6.71
C ALA A 223 -4.27 -14.61 5.64
N GLU A 224 -3.28 -13.87 5.12
CA GLU A 224 -3.49 -12.90 4.05
C GLU A 224 -3.88 -13.58 2.73
N ALA A 225 -3.21 -14.67 2.37
CA ALA A 225 -3.57 -15.47 1.19
C ALA A 225 -5.00 -16.03 1.28
N ARG A 226 -5.42 -16.50 2.46
CA ARG A 226 -6.80 -16.95 2.70
C ARG A 226 -7.80 -15.79 2.63
N LEU A 227 -7.45 -14.62 3.18
CA LEU A 227 -8.28 -13.42 3.06
C LEU A 227 -8.47 -13.04 1.59
N HIS A 228 -7.40 -12.98 0.79
CA HIS A 228 -7.49 -12.61 -0.63
C HIS A 228 -8.37 -13.54 -1.46
N THR A 229 -8.49 -14.81 -1.08
CA THR A 229 -9.32 -15.83 -1.72
C THR A 229 -10.70 -16.01 -1.08
N SER A 230 -11.01 -15.25 -0.02
CA SER A 230 -12.28 -15.29 0.69
C SER A 230 -13.35 -14.40 0.07
N TRP A 231 -14.59 -14.58 0.51
CA TRP A 231 -15.71 -13.69 0.18
C TRP A 231 -15.40 -12.23 0.56
N ASP A 232 -14.75 -12.00 1.70
CA ASP A 232 -14.44 -10.68 2.23
C ASP A 232 -13.58 -9.88 1.25
N ASN A 233 -12.69 -10.51 0.49
CA ASN A 233 -11.90 -9.82 -0.53
C ASN A 233 -12.56 -9.90 -1.92
N VAL A 234 -12.87 -11.12 -2.39
CA VAL A 234 -13.31 -11.36 -3.77
C VAL A 234 -14.60 -10.61 -4.09
N GLY A 235 -15.56 -10.58 -3.16
CA GLY A 235 -16.83 -9.90 -3.35
C GLY A 235 -16.63 -8.40 -3.62
N PRO A 236 -16.15 -7.63 -2.63
CA PRO A 236 -15.91 -6.20 -2.80
C PRO A 236 -14.99 -5.85 -3.97
N VAL A 237 -13.86 -6.53 -4.12
CA VAL A 237 -12.87 -6.24 -5.18
C VAL A 237 -13.50 -6.43 -6.57
N SER A 238 -14.21 -7.53 -6.79
CA SER A 238 -14.82 -7.80 -8.09
C SER A 238 -15.92 -6.79 -8.44
N ALA A 239 -16.76 -6.41 -7.47
CA ALA A 239 -17.84 -5.46 -7.65
C ALA A 239 -17.32 -4.03 -7.90
N VAL A 240 -16.33 -3.57 -7.13
CA VAL A 240 -15.71 -2.24 -7.31
C VAL A 240 -14.95 -2.17 -8.64
N ARG A 241 -14.25 -3.23 -9.03
CA ARG A 241 -13.62 -3.33 -10.35
C ARG A 241 -14.65 -3.21 -11.48
N ARG A 242 -15.79 -3.90 -11.35
CA ARG A 242 -16.89 -3.82 -12.32
C ARG A 242 -17.50 -2.42 -12.39
N LEU A 243 -17.66 -1.73 -11.26
CA LEU A 243 -18.10 -0.34 -11.21
C LEU A 243 -17.12 0.59 -11.93
N ALA A 244 -15.81 0.39 -11.76
CA ALA A 244 -14.77 1.16 -12.47
C ALA A 244 -14.84 0.97 -13.99
N CYS A 245 -14.98 -0.26 -14.48
CA CYS A 245 -15.18 -0.51 -15.92
C CYS A 245 -16.44 0.20 -16.42
N ARG A 246 -17.58 0.03 -15.73
CA ARG A 246 -18.85 0.69 -16.09
C ARG A 246 -18.74 2.22 -16.10
N LEU A 247 -18.02 2.81 -15.15
CA LEU A 247 -17.79 4.25 -15.12
C LEU A 247 -17.01 4.72 -16.36
N LEU A 248 -15.94 4.02 -16.74
CA LEU A 248 -15.15 4.35 -17.93
C LEU A 248 -15.95 4.15 -19.22
N ASP A 249 -16.75 3.09 -19.31
CA ASP A 249 -17.56 2.79 -20.50
C ASP A 249 -18.72 3.79 -20.71
N ASN A 250 -19.17 4.47 -19.66
CA ASN A 250 -20.35 5.35 -19.68
C ASN A 250 -20.05 6.83 -19.44
N THR A 251 -18.77 7.22 -19.43
CA THR A 251 -18.36 8.62 -19.24
C THR A 251 -17.14 8.95 -20.11
N ASN A 252 -16.83 10.25 -20.24
CA ASN A 252 -15.58 10.70 -20.88
C ASN A 252 -14.39 10.75 -19.88
N LEU A 253 -14.43 9.96 -18.81
CA LEU A 253 -13.34 9.89 -17.83
C LEU A 253 -12.18 9.09 -18.42
N ALA A 254 -11.02 9.73 -18.61
CA ALA A 254 -9.81 9.05 -19.03
C ALA A 254 -9.26 8.12 -17.91
N PRO A 255 -8.75 6.91 -18.23
CA PRO A 255 -8.17 6.00 -17.24
C PRO A 255 -7.07 6.64 -16.38
N GLU A 256 -6.25 7.51 -16.96
CA GLU A 256 -5.16 8.21 -16.28
C GLU A 256 -5.70 9.16 -15.20
N ARG A 257 -6.86 9.80 -15.45
CA ARG A 257 -7.54 10.63 -14.45
C ARG A 257 -8.13 9.79 -13.33
N LEU A 258 -8.73 8.64 -13.65
CA LEU A 258 -9.21 7.70 -12.64
C LEU A 258 -8.06 7.20 -11.76
N ALA A 259 -6.91 6.88 -12.36
CA ALA A 259 -5.73 6.38 -11.66
C ALA A 259 -5.18 7.35 -10.61
N ARG A 260 -5.35 8.67 -10.83
CA ARG A 260 -4.92 9.72 -9.90
C ARG A 260 -5.95 10.09 -8.83
N MET A 261 -7.16 9.54 -8.87
CA MET A 261 -8.16 9.81 -7.83
C MET A 261 -7.74 9.25 -6.47
N ALA A 262 -8.15 9.91 -5.40
CA ALA A 262 -8.29 9.33 -4.06
C ALA A 262 -9.59 8.52 -3.95
N ASP A 263 -9.72 7.72 -2.90
CA ASP A 263 -10.86 6.81 -2.71
C ASP A 263 -12.20 7.55 -2.67
N ALA A 264 -12.27 8.69 -1.98
CA ALA A 264 -13.47 9.51 -1.91
C ALA A 264 -13.90 10.08 -3.27
N GLN A 265 -12.93 10.44 -4.11
CA GLN A 265 -13.19 10.94 -5.46
C GLN A 265 -13.73 9.84 -6.37
N LEU A 266 -13.20 8.62 -6.24
CA LEU A 266 -13.72 7.44 -6.96
C LEU A 266 -15.17 7.15 -6.57
N TRP A 267 -15.49 7.13 -5.28
CA TRP A 267 -16.87 6.94 -4.82
C TRP A 267 -17.81 8.03 -5.31
N SER A 268 -17.37 9.30 -5.23
CA SER A 268 -18.15 10.42 -5.78
C SER A 268 -18.40 10.28 -7.28
N ALA A 269 -17.43 9.77 -8.04
CA ALA A 269 -17.59 9.51 -9.46
C ALA A 269 -18.60 8.38 -9.73
N PHE A 270 -18.58 7.30 -8.94
CA PHE A 270 -19.61 6.26 -9.01
C PHE A 270 -21.00 6.79 -8.66
N ASP A 271 -21.13 7.61 -7.63
CA ASP A 271 -22.42 8.18 -7.22
C ASP A 271 -22.98 9.16 -8.24
N SER A 272 -22.11 9.85 -8.98
CA SER A 272 -22.51 10.83 -9.99
C SER A 272 -22.96 10.21 -11.30
N CYS A 273 -22.49 9.00 -11.64
CA CYS A 273 -22.82 8.33 -12.89
C CYS A 273 -24.06 7.43 -12.75
N THR A 274 -25.09 7.66 -13.58
CA THR A 274 -26.35 6.89 -13.55
C THR A 274 -26.14 5.38 -13.71
N ALA A 275 -25.13 4.97 -14.49
CA ALA A 275 -24.84 3.55 -14.76
C ALA A 275 -24.23 2.80 -13.55
N THR A 276 -23.64 3.51 -12.59
CA THR A 276 -22.92 2.92 -11.45
C THR A 276 -23.57 3.23 -10.10
N ARG A 277 -24.32 4.34 -9.99
CA ARG A 277 -24.94 4.84 -8.75
C ARG A 277 -25.64 3.77 -7.90
N ARG A 278 -26.52 2.97 -8.52
CA ARG A 278 -27.29 1.95 -7.78
C ARG A 278 -26.40 0.88 -7.17
N GLU A 279 -25.51 0.29 -7.96
CA GLU A 279 -24.62 -0.76 -7.49
C GLU A 279 -23.54 -0.21 -6.53
N SER A 280 -23.15 1.05 -6.67
CA SER A 280 -22.32 1.77 -5.70
C SER A 280 -22.97 1.92 -4.31
N ALA A 281 -24.29 2.14 -4.27
CA ALA A 281 -25.04 2.12 -3.01
C ALA A 281 -25.12 0.70 -2.44
N MET A 282 -25.44 -0.29 -3.29
CA MET A 282 -25.56 -1.69 -2.87
C MET A 282 -24.25 -2.23 -2.29
N ILE A 283 -23.10 -1.93 -2.89
CA ILE A 283 -21.81 -2.43 -2.38
C ILE A 283 -21.42 -1.83 -1.03
N ARG A 284 -21.86 -0.60 -0.73
CA ARG A 284 -21.56 0.06 0.55
C ARG A 284 -22.55 -0.28 1.66
N TYR A 285 -23.82 -0.53 1.34
CA TYR A 285 -24.89 -0.65 2.36
C TYR A 285 -25.59 -2.01 2.36
N GLU A 286 -25.48 -2.79 1.29
CA GLU A 286 -26.17 -4.05 1.10
C GLU A 286 -25.20 -5.20 0.79
N LEU A 287 -23.97 -5.12 1.32
CA LEU A 287 -22.90 -6.08 1.02
C LEU A 287 -23.33 -7.53 1.32
N HIS A 288 -24.16 -7.75 2.33
CA HIS A 288 -24.75 -9.04 2.70
C HIS A 288 -25.58 -9.71 1.59
N ARG A 289 -25.96 -8.99 0.52
CA ARG A 289 -26.65 -9.54 -0.65
C ARG A 289 -25.69 -10.06 -1.72
N LEU A 290 -24.42 -9.71 -1.64
CA LEU A 290 -23.40 -10.18 -2.57
C LEU A 290 -23.09 -11.65 -2.30
N ARG A 291 -23.00 -12.44 -3.36
CA ARG A 291 -22.72 -13.88 -3.30
C ARG A 291 -21.49 -14.18 -4.13
N VAL A 292 -20.62 -15.05 -3.61
CA VAL A 292 -19.38 -15.49 -4.25
C VAL A 292 -19.32 -17.01 -4.14
N VAL A 293 -19.01 -17.68 -5.25
CA VAL A 293 -18.66 -19.11 -5.27
C VAL A 293 -17.37 -19.32 -6.05
N THR A 294 -16.65 -20.39 -5.74
CA THR A 294 -15.44 -20.77 -6.48
C THR A 294 -15.80 -21.36 -7.84
N GLY A 295 -14.99 -21.08 -8.86
CA GLY A 295 -15.19 -21.52 -10.24
C GLY A 295 -15.87 -20.47 -11.11
N HIS A 296 -16.32 -20.89 -12.29
CA HIS A 296 -17.04 -20.04 -13.25
C HIS A 296 -18.53 -20.33 -13.20
N ALA A 297 -19.34 -19.44 -13.79
CA ALA A 297 -20.78 -19.65 -13.92
C ALA A 297 -21.10 -21.06 -14.48
N PRO A 298 -21.97 -21.86 -13.82
CA PRO A 298 -22.46 -23.08 -14.41
C PRO A 298 -23.34 -22.76 -15.64
N SER A 299 -23.34 -23.62 -16.66
CA SER A 299 -24.21 -23.47 -17.83
C SER A 299 -25.68 -23.40 -17.41
N GLY A 300 -26.35 -22.27 -17.67
CA GLY A 300 -27.72 -22.01 -17.19
C GLY A 300 -27.83 -21.44 -15.76
N GLY A 301 -26.71 -20.99 -15.19
CA GLY A 301 -26.62 -20.41 -13.85
C GLY A 301 -27.23 -19.01 -13.71
N ARG A 302 -27.23 -18.50 -12.47
CA ARG A 302 -27.75 -17.17 -12.15
C ARG A 302 -26.95 -16.07 -12.86
N PRO A 303 -27.59 -14.97 -13.30
CA PRO A 303 -26.88 -13.85 -13.93
C PRO A 303 -25.91 -13.22 -12.92
N GLY A 304 -24.63 -13.15 -13.30
CA GLY A 304 -23.52 -12.68 -12.47
C GLY A 304 -22.32 -12.29 -13.33
N TRP A 305 -21.13 -12.28 -12.74
CA TRP A 305 -19.87 -12.08 -13.45
C TRP A 305 -18.77 -12.96 -12.86
N ASP A 306 -17.81 -13.31 -13.72
CA ASP A 306 -16.63 -14.05 -13.29
C ASP A 306 -15.51 -13.08 -12.89
N PHE A 307 -14.71 -13.49 -11.91
CA PHE A 307 -13.59 -12.75 -11.40
C PHE A 307 -12.44 -13.71 -11.07
N SER A 308 -11.23 -13.33 -11.49
CA SER A 308 -10.04 -14.14 -11.25
C SER A 308 -8.92 -13.33 -10.59
N LEU A 309 -8.34 -13.91 -9.55
CA LEU A 309 -7.13 -13.40 -8.91
C LEU A 309 -5.93 -13.71 -9.80
N ARG A 310 -5.07 -12.71 -10.00
CA ARG A 310 -3.86 -12.88 -10.83
C ARG A 310 -2.77 -13.68 -10.14
N LYS A 311 -2.65 -13.52 -8.82
CA LYS A 311 -1.53 -14.05 -8.03
C LYS A 311 -1.94 -14.23 -6.58
N ILE A 312 -1.38 -15.27 -5.95
CA ILE A 312 -1.36 -15.43 -4.50
C ILE A 312 0.07 -15.13 -4.04
N TYR A 313 0.22 -14.19 -3.12
CA TYR A 313 1.52 -13.80 -2.57
C TYR A 313 1.90 -14.75 -1.45
N SER A 314 3.16 -15.20 -1.46
CA SER A 314 3.68 -16.19 -0.50
C SER A 314 5.19 -16.01 -0.25
N SER A 315 5.65 -14.75 -0.25
CA SER A 315 7.07 -14.44 -0.03
C SER A 315 7.52 -14.90 1.34
N ALA A 316 8.45 -15.85 1.39
CA ALA A 316 8.86 -16.51 2.64
C ALA A 316 10.05 -15.79 3.30
N PRO A 317 10.10 -15.67 4.64
CA PRO A 317 11.30 -15.23 5.32
C PRO A 317 12.42 -16.28 5.17
N LEU A 318 13.66 -15.84 5.35
CA LEU A 318 14.76 -16.73 5.70
C LEU A 318 14.62 -17.14 7.18
N VAL A 319 15.03 -18.36 7.49
CA VAL A 319 15.09 -18.86 8.86
C VAL A 319 16.56 -19.06 9.22
N GLU A 320 17.04 -18.23 10.15
CA GLU A 320 18.45 -18.21 10.58
C GLU A 320 19.42 -18.07 9.38
N GLY A 321 19.10 -17.16 8.47
CA GLY A 321 19.90 -16.84 7.27
C GLY A 321 19.81 -17.87 6.14
N ARG A 322 18.97 -18.90 6.26
CA ARG A 322 18.82 -19.97 5.26
C ARG A 322 17.39 -20.06 4.74
N ARG A 323 17.22 -20.61 3.54
CA ARG A 323 15.90 -20.77 2.93
C ARG A 323 15.00 -21.68 3.78
N ILE A 324 13.73 -21.31 3.86
CA ILE A 324 12.73 -21.98 4.71
C ILE A 324 12.58 -23.47 4.39
N ASP A 325 12.71 -23.90 3.13
CA ASP A 325 12.64 -25.30 2.72
C ASP A 325 13.77 -26.17 3.28
N ARG A 326 14.89 -25.55 3.67
CA ARG A 326 16.03 -26.24 4.28
C ARG A 326 15.99 -26.20 5.80
N SER A 327 15.63 -25.05 6.37
CA SER A 327 15.66 -24.84 7.81
C SER A 327 14.36 -25.25 8.49
N ALA A 328 13.20 -25.01 7.88
CA ALA A 328 11.88 -25.31 8.44
C ALA A 328 10.94 -25.91 7.37
N PRO A 329 11.19 -27.15 6.92
CA PRO A 329 10.41 -27.80 5.87
C PRO A 329 8.90 -27.85 6.15
N GLU A 330 8.51 -27.92 7.42
CA GLU A 330 7.12 -27.87 7.88
C GLU A 330 6.42 -26.54 7.52
N LEU A 331 7.11 -25.42 7.71
CA LEU A 331 6.60 -24.09 7.36
C LEU A 331 6.60 -23.89 5.84
N ALA A 332 7.61 -24.43 5.14
CA ALA A 332 7.66 -24.42 3.68
C ALA A 332 6.48 -25.20 3.08
N ALA A 333 6.11 -26.34 3.68
CA ALA A 333 4.94 -27.13 3.27
C ALA A 333 3.63 -26.37 3.49
N GLU A 334 3.52 -25.59 4.57
CA GLU A 334 2.38 -24.70 4.82
C GLU A 334 2.20 -23.64 3.73
N LEU A 335 3.26 -22.92 3.38
CA LEU A 335 3.23 -22.00 2.23
C LEU A 335 2.91 -22.73 0.93
N GLY A 336 3.42 -23.95 0.76
CA GLY A 336 3.14 -24.80 -0.40
C GLY A 336 1.64 -25.11 -0.59
N ARG A 337 0.89 -25.29 0.50
CA ARG A 337 -0.56 -25.53 0.48
C ARG A 337 -1.36 -24.37 -0.11
N LEU A 338 -0.82 -23.15 -0.08
CA LEU A 338 -1.50 -21.97 -0.65
C LEU A 338 -1.75 -22.08 -2.16
N LYS A 339 -0.97 -22.90 -2.87
CA LYS A 339 -1.16 -23.17 -4.32
C LYS A 339 -2.49 -23.85 -4.64
N ALA A 340 -3.11 -24.51 -3.66
CA ALA A 340 -4.40 -25.17 -3.82
C ALA A 340 -5.60 -24.23 -3.61
N LEU A 341 -5.37 -22.98 -3.19
CA LEU A 341 -6.45 -22.02 -3.00
C LEU A 341 -7.07 -21.63 -4.36
N PRO A 342 -8.40 -21.42 -4.40
CA PRO A 342 -9.09 -21.06 -5.63
C PRO A 342 -8.65 -19.67 -6.11
N THR A 343 -8.54 -19.52 -7.43
CA THR A 343 -8.22 -18.23 -8.06
C THR A 343 -9.30 -17.74 -9.00
N ALA A 344 -10.31 -18.56 -9.31
CA ALA A 344 -11.45 -18.20 -10.15
C ALA A 344 -12.73 -18.25 -9.32
N PHE A 345 -13.59 -17.26 -9.51
CA PHE A 345 -14.82 -17.06 -8.74
C PHE A 345 -15.94 -16.54 -9.62
N HIS A 346 -17.17 -16.90 -9.26
CA HIS A 346 -18.39 -16.37 -9.84
C HIS A 346 -19.14 -15.55 -8.78
N VAL A 347 -19.58 -14.34 -9.15
CA VAL A 347 -20.14 -13.34 -8.24
C VAL A 347 -21.47 -12.80 -8.76
N TRP A 348 -22.45 -12.63 -7.88
CA TRP A 348 -23.76 -12.06 -8.22
C TRP A 348 -24.45 -11.38 -7.02
N TRP A 349 -25.45 -10.54 -7.32
CA TRP A 349 -26.35 -9.95 -6.33
C TRP A 349 -27.59 -10.82 -6.12
N SER A 350 -27.97 -11.09 -4.87
CA SER A 350 -29.18 -11.84 -4.51
C SER A 350 -30.43 -10.99 -4.30
#